data_AF-A0A7J8YMC3-F1
#
_entry.id   AF-A0A7J8YMC3-F1
#
_cell.length_a   1.000
_cell.length_b   1.000
_cell.length_c   1.000
_cell.angle_alpha   90.00
_cell.angle_beta   90.00
_cell.angle_gamma   90.00
#
_symmetry.space_group_name_H-M   'P 1'
#
loop_
_entity.id
_entity.type
_entity.pdbx_description
1 polymer ?
#
loop_
_entity_poly.entity_id
_entity_poly.type
_entity_poly.pdbx_seq_one_letter_code
_entity_poly.pdbx_strand_id
1 'polypeptide(L)'
;MQYWNPTYSCFTFGKVDLVPIVEEYTTLLRCLRIQIDRAYSRVAYVPTFLKKLMSVTGMSEQWVVARIKQKRDSKCIPWKNLRDLILVHPDVRKRVDIFTLSIYGLVVFPKELGYVDEVVSDLF
;
A
#
# COMPACT_ATOMS: atom_id res chain seq x y z
N MET A 1 -15.43 -10.97 16.89
CA MET A 1 -15.49 -9.49 16.86
C MET A 1 -14.63 -9.04 15.69
N GLN A 2 -15.22 -8.47 14.65
CA GLN A 2 -14.50 -7.97 13.48
C GLN A 2 -14.41 -6.45 13.63
N TYR A 3 -13.25 -5.97 14.07
CA TYR A 3 -13.04 -4.54 14.38
C TYR A 3 -12.79 -3.70 13.14
N TRP A 4 -12.43 -4.31 12.00
CA TRP A 4 -12.18 -3.61 10.75
C TRP A 4 -13.40 -3.70 9.83
N ASN A 5 -13.94 -2.55 9.43
CA ASN A 5 -15.05 -2.45 8.48
C ASN A 5 -14.50 -2.13 7.08
N PRO A 6 -14.43 -3.10 6.15
CA PRO A 6 -13.83 -2.90 4.84
C PRO A 6 -14.66 -1.97 3.94
N THR A 7 -15.97 -1.84 4.18
CA THR A 7 -16.85 -0.94 3.41
C THR A 7 -16.49 0.52 3.62
N TYR A 8 -16.07 0.87 4.85
CA TYR A 8 -15.76 2.25 5.25
C TYR A 8 -14.27 2.48 5.52
N SER A 9 -13.44 1.44 5.41
CA SER A 9 -12.01 1.48 5.71
C SER A 9 -11.70 2.07 7.11
N CYS A 10 -12.50 1.72 8.11
CA CYS A 10 -12.39 2.23 9.48
C CYS A 10 -12.45 1.12 10.53
N PHE A 11 -12.07 1.45 11.77
CA PHE A 11 -12.25 0.56 12.90
C PHE A 11 -13.57 0.85 13.62
N THR A 12 -14.34 -0.21 13.92
CA THR A 12 -15.62 -0.12 14.62
C THR A 12 -15.51 -0.73 16.02
N PHE A 13 -15.80 0.10 17.04
CA PHE A 13 -15.89 -0.33 18.43
C PHE A 13 -17.32 -0.11 18.92
N GLY A 14 -18.15 -1.15 18.81
CA GLY A 14 -19.57 -1.05 19.12
C GLY A 14 -20.30 -0.19 18.08
N LYS A 15 -20.83 0.97 18.50
CA LYS A 15 -21.52 1.94 17.62
C LYS A 15 -20.67 3.17 17.28
N VAL A 16 -19.40 3.16 17.67
CA VAL A 16 -18.47 4.27 17.41
C VAL A 16 -17.57 3.88 16.26
N ASP A 17 -17.67 4.64 15.17
CA ASP A 17 -16.68 4.61 14.10
C ASP A 17 -15.49 5.44 14.58
N LEU A 18 -14.37 4.78 14.85
CA LEU A 18 -13.12 5.49 14.98
C LEU A 18 -12.58 5.67 13.57
N VAL A 19 -12.66 6.90 13.08
CA VAL A 19 -11.77 7.40 12.03
C VAL A 19 -10.67 8.13 12.78
N PRO A 20 -9.57 7.45 13.16
CA PRO A 20 -8.54 8.10 13.95
C PRO A 20 -8.01 9.29 13.16
N ILE A 21 -7.89 10.42 13.84
CA ILE A 21 -7.27 11.61 13.24
C ILE A 21 -5.78 11.34 13.00
N VAL A 22 -5.16 12.13 12.14
CA VAL A 22 -3.76 11.93 11.72
C VAL A 22 -2.82 11.84 12.91
N GLU A 23 -3.07 12.66 13.93
CA GLU A 23 -2.29 12.71 15.16
C GLU A 23 -2.34 11.38 15.91
N GLU A 24 -3.50 10.71 15.91
CA GLU A 24 -3.70 9.42 16.57
C GLU A 24 -2.99 8.30 15.81
N TYR A 25 -3.05 8.28 14.47
CA TYR A 25 -2.27 7.34 13.66
C TYR A 25 -0.76 7.53 13.82
N THR A 26 -0.30 8.78 13.86
CA THR A 26 1.11 9.13 14.07
C THR A 26 1.61 8.58 15.40
N THR A 27 0.78 8.71 16.44
CA THR A 27 1.05 8.22 17.79
C THR A 27 1.02 6.69 17.87
N LEU A 28 0.00 6.05 17.29
CA LEU A 28 -0.16 4.59 17.31
C LEU A 28 0.93 3.86 16.51
N LEU A 29 1.25 4.36 15.32
CA LEU A 29 2.21 3.72 14.41
C LEU A 29 3.66 4.15 14.67
N ARG A 30 3.90 5.08 15.61
CA ARG A 30 5.21 5.71 15.87
C ARG A 30 5.89 6.19 14.58
N CYS A 31 5.11 6.65 13.61
CA CYS A 31 5.60 7.02 12.29
C CYS A 31 5.83 8.54 12.26
N LEU A 32 7.02 8.98 12.63
CA LEU A 32 7.36 10.39 12.91
C LEU A 32 7.22 11.37 11.74
N ARG A 33 6.84 10.93 10.54
CA ARG A 33 6.82 11.76 9.31
C ARG A 33 6.24 11.01 8.11
N ILE A 34 5.05 10.39 8.24
CA ILE A 34 4.21 10.27 7.04
C ILE A 34 4.10 11.71 6.54
N GLN A 35 4.46 12.02 5.29
CA GLN A 35 4.36 13.38 4.79
C GLN A 35 2.88 13.78 4.87
N ILE A 36 2.46 14.41 5.97
CA ILE A 36 1.06 14.71 6.30
C ILE A 36 0.45 15.55 5.18
N ASP A 37 1.29 16.40 4.57
CA ASP A 37 0.98 17.13 3.35
C ASP A 37 0.54 16.22 2.20
N ARG A 38 1.16 15.06 1.94
CA ARG A 38 0.75 14.14 0.86
C ARG A 38 -0.60 13.47 1.09
N ALA A 39 -1.00 13.23 2.35
CA ALA A 39 -2.25 12.53 2.65
C ALA A 39 -3.49 13.43 2.43
N TYR A 40 -3.32 14.75 2.56
CA TYR A 40 -4.40 15.74 2.42
C TYR A 40 -4.22 16.72 1.25
N SER A 41 -3.04 16.78 0.64
CA SER A 41 -2.85 17.49 -0.62
C SER A 41 -3.35 16.64 -1.78
N ARG A 42 -4.39 17.13 -2.44
CA ARG A 42 -4.82 16.58 -3.73
C ARG A 42 -3.77 16.98 -4.76
N VAL A 43 -2.73 16.16 -4.90
CA VAL A 43 -1.68 16.37 -5.90
C VAL A 43 -2.34 16.45 -7.28
N ALA A 44 -2.12 17.54 -8.02
CA ALA A 44 -2.68 17.75 -9.37
C ALA A 44 -2.29 16.62 -10.36
N TYR A 45 -1.24 15.86 -10.03
CA TYR A 45 -0.79 14.69 -10.74
C TYR A 45 -0.59 13.52 -9.76
N VAL A 46 -1.56 12.61 -9.68
CA VAL A 46 -1.39 11.34 -8.97
C VAL A 46 -0.75 10.35 -9.95
N PRO A 47 0.49 9.88 -9.70
CA PRO A 47 1.12 8.91 -10.58
C PRO A 47 0.27 7.63 -10.67
N THR A 48 0.21 7.04 -11.86
CA THR A 48 -0.51 5.77 -12.05
C THR A 48 0.12 4.66 -11.21
N PHE A 49 -0.66 3.63 -10.89
CA PHE A 49 -0.17 2.45 -10.16
C PHE A 49 1.11 1.86 -10.78
N LEU A 50 1.16 1.81 -12.11
CA LEU A 50 2.34 1.40 -12.88
C LEU A 50 3.57 2.24 -12.53
N LYS A 51 3.47 3.57 -12.58
CA LYS A 51 4.59 4.47 -12.26
C LYS A 51 5.03 4.35 -10.81
N LYS A 52 4.09 4.20 -9.88
CA LYS A 52 4.39 3.99 -8.45
C LYS A 52 5.15 2.68 -8.23
N LEU A 53 4.69 1.58 -8.83
CA LEU A 53 5.39 0.31 -8.76
C LEU A 53 6.78 0.37 -9.40
N MET A 54 6.95 1.03 -10.54
CA MET A 54 8.29 1.24 -11.12
C MET A 54 9.20 2.01 -10.15
N SER A 55 8.68 3.06 -9.51
CA SER A 55 9.43 3.84 -8.52
C SER A 55 9.83 2.99 -7.31
N VAL A 56 8.89 2.26 -6.70
CA VAL A 56 9.14 1.43 -5.52
C VAL A 56 10.05 0.25 -5.83
N THR A 57 9.78 -0.46 -6.93
CA THR A 57 10.49 -1.69 -7.27
C THR A 57 11.80 -1.47 -8.01
N GLY A 58 11.99 -0.32 -8.65
CA GLY A 58 13.12 -0.07 -9.55
C GLY A 58 13.08 -0.86 -10.86
N MET A 59 11.96 -1.53 -11.16
CA MET A 59 11.84 -2.40 -12.34
C MET A 59 11.37 -1.65 -13.60
N SER A 60 11.63 -2.24 -14.76
CA SER A 60 11.17 -1.71 -16.04
C SER A 60 9.65 -1.77 -16.16
N GLU A 61 9.10 -0.88 -16.99
CA GLU A 61 7.66 -0.82 -17.25
C GLU A 61 7.11 -2.17 -17.72
N GLN A 62 7.80 -2.83 -18.65
CA GLN A 62 7.44 -4.14 -19.19
C GLN A 62 7.35 -5.21 -18.10
N TRP A 63 8.29 -5.20 -17.14
CA TRP A 63 8.28 -6.15 -16.04
C TRP A 63 7.06 -5.95 -15.14
N VAL A 64 6.69 -4.69 -14.88
CA VAL A 64 5.57 -4.32 -14.01
C VAL A 64 4.23 -4.60 -14.69
N VAL A 65 4.04 -4.18 -15.94
CA VAL A 65 2.81 -4.40 -16.72
C VAL A 65 2.47 -5.89 -16.82
N ALA A 66 3.47 -6.74 -17.04
CA ALA A 66 3.27 -8.19 -17.11
C ALA A 66 2.79 -8.84 -15.79
N ARG A 67 2.85 -8.11 -14.67
CA ARG A 67 2.60 -8.63 -13.33
C ARG A 67 1.43 -7.98 -12.61
N ILE A 68 1.01 -6.80 -13.05
CA ILE A 68 -0.24 -6.19 -12.61
C ILE A 68 -1.41 -7.07 -13.07
N LYS A 69 -2.37 -7.31 -12.17
CA LYS A 69 -3.62 -8.00 -12.47
C LYS A 69 -4.80 -7.11 -12.10
N GLN A 70 -5.85 -7.13 -12.93
CA GLN A 70 -7.15 -6.61 -12.52
C GLN A 70 -7.82 -7.66 -11.62
N LYS A 71 -8.22 -7.26 -10.41
CA LYS A 71 -8.98 -8.09 -9.48
C LYS A 71 -10.17 -7.28 -8.99
N ARG A 72 -11.38 -7.80 -9.25
CA ARG A 72 -12.63 -7.09 -8.99
C ARG A 72 -12.57 -5.67 -9.59
N ASP A 73 -12.60 -4.67 -8.72
CA ASP A 73 -12.68 -3.24 -8.98
C ASP A 73 -11.32 -2.52 -9.00
N SER A 74 -10.21 -3.18 -8.71
CA SER A 74 -8.89 -2.53 -8.63
C SER A 74 -7.75 -3.31 -9.30
N LYS A 75 -6.69 -2.57 -9.65
CA LYS A 75 -5.43 -3.19 -10.07
C LYS A 75 -4.65 -3.63 -8.84
N CYS A 76 -3.93 -4.74 -8.99
CA CYS A 76 -3.15 -5.30 -7.90
C CYS A 76 -1.89 -6.00 -8.41
N ILE A 77 -0.93 -6.23 -7.52
CA ILE A 77 0.27 -7.03 -7.78
C ILE A 77 0.32 -8.24 -6.84
N PRO A 78 0.58 -9.47 -7.33
CA PRO A 78 0.67 -10.65 -6.47
C PRO A 78 1.86 -10.56 -5.50
N TRP A 79 1.64 -10.94 -4.23
CA TRP A 79 2.70 -11.03 -3.22
C TRP A 79 3.87 -11.90 -3.68
N LYS A 80 3.60 -13.03 -4.33
CA LYS A 80 4.65 -13.93 -4.82
C LYS A 80 5.68 -13.18 -5.69
N ASN A 81 5.21 -12.30 -6.56
CA ASN A 81 6.08 -11.54 -7.45
C ASN A 81 6.95 -10.52 -6.68
N LEU A 82 6.36 -9.89 -5.65
CA LEU A 82 7.09 -8.97 -4.77
C LEU A 82 8.11 -9.71 -3.90
N ARG A 83 7.73 -10.86 -3.33
CA ARG A 83 8.61 -11.73 -2.54
C ARG A 83 9.81 -12.21 -3.36
N ASP A 84 9.55 -12.74 -4.56
CA ASP A 84 10.60 -13.22 -5.46
C ASP A 84 11.55 -12.07 -5.80
N LEU A 85 11.02 -10.87 -6.05
CA LEU A 85 11.83 -9.68 -6.28
C LEU A 85 12.66 -9.28 -5.05
N ILE A 86 12.09 -9.25 -3.84
CA ILE A 86 12.83 -8.95 -2.60
C ILE A 86 14.01 -9.91 -2.41
N LEU A 87 13.90 -11.17 -2.82
CA LEU A 87 15.00 -12.14 -2.64
C LEU A 87 16.18 -11.85 -3.57
N VAL A 88 15.93 -11.35 -4.78
CA VAL A 88 16.96 -11.19 -5.82
C VAL A 88 17.39 -9.74 -6.09
N HIS A 89 16.67 -8.75 -5.55
CA HIS A 89 16.92 -7.35 -5.86
C HIS A 89 18.30 -6.90 -5.33
N PRO A 90 19.19 -6.30 -6.17
CA PRO A 90 20.55 -5.94 -5.76
C PRO A 90 20.59 -4.75 -4.79
N ASP A 91 19.65 -3.81 -4.93
CA ASP A 91 19.54 -2.64 -4.04
C ASP A 91 18.77 -3.02 -2.75
N VAL A 92 19.46 -2.96 -1.61
CA VAL A 92 18.89 -3.23 -0.28
C VAL A 92 17.77 -2.26 0.08
N ARG A 93 17.87 -0.99 -0.31
CA ARG A 93 16.83 0.01 -0.01
C ARG A 93 15.52 -0.33 -0.72
N LYS A 94 15.61 -0.73 -2.00
CA LYS A 94 14.45 -1.21 -2.76
C LYS A 94 13.83 -2.44 -2.13
N ARG A 95 14.62 -3.37 -1.60
CA ARG A 95 14.09 -4.54 -0.87
C ARG A 95 13.25 -4.12 0.33
N VAL A 96 13.71 -3.12 1.10
CA VAL A 96 12.97 -2.57 2.24
C VAL A 96 11.68 -1.88 1.79
N ASP A 97 11.73 -1.08 0.72
CA ASP A 97 10.54 -0.39 0.19
C ASP A 97 9.48 -1.39 -0.30
N ILE A 98 9.89 -2.42 -1.05
CA ILE A 98 8.98 -3.47 -1.55
C ILE A 98 8.42 -4.31 -0.40
N PHE A 99 9.24 -4.63 0.60
CA PHE A 99 8.79 -5.34 1.80
C PHE A 99 7.77 -4.50 2.58
N THR A 100 8.04 -3.21 2.75
CA THR A 100 7.12 -2.27 3.42
C THR A 100 5.81 -2.18 2.67
N LEU A 101 5.83 -1.98 1.35
CA LEU A 101 4.63 -2.00 0.50
C LEU A 101 3.81 -3.28 0.69
N SER A 102 4.49 -4.42 0.81
CA SER A 102 3.86 -5.72 0.99
C SER A 102 3.21 -5.88 2.35
N ILE A 103 3.84 -5.40 3.44
CA ILE A 103 3.21 -5.38 4.76
C ILE A 103 1.97 -4.48 4.76
N TYR A 104 2.08 -3.29 4.19
CA TYR A 104 0.94 -2.37 4.10
C TYR A 104 -0.22 -2.99 3.30
N GLY A 105 0.05 -3.66 2.18
CA GLY A 105 -1.01 -4.21 1.34
C GLY A 105 -1.56 -5.57 1.77
N LEU A 106 -0.79 -6.38 2.49
CA LEU A 106 -1.20 -7.72 2.90
C LEU A 106 -1.69 -7.81 4.34
N VAL A 107 -1.22 -6.90 5.21
CA VAL A 107 -1.48 -6.97 6.66
C VAL A 107 -2.28 -5.77 7.14
N VAL A 108 -1.90 -4.55 6.73
CA VAL A 108 -2.52 -3.32 7.24
C VAL A 108 -3.81 -2.97 6.48
N PHE A 109 -3.77 -3.03 5.15
CA PHE A 109 -4.88 -2.71 4.27
C PHE A 109 -5.22 -3.88 3.31
N PRO A 110 -5.47 -5.10 3.83
CA PRO A 110 -5.76 -6.24 2.98
C PRO A 110 -7.10 -6.06 2.26
N LYS A 111 -7.06 -6.04 0.92
CA LYS A 111 -8.25 -6.04 0.06
C LYS A 111 -8.50 -7.39 -0.59
N GLU A 112 -7.45 -8.00 -1.14
CA GLU A 112 -7.49 -9.29 -1.83
C GLU A 112 -6.39 -10.22 -1.31
N LEU A 113 -6.75 -11.47 -1.02
CA LEU A 113 -5.83 -12.42 -0.39
C LEU A 113 -4.61 -12.70 -1.27
N GLY A 114 -3.42 -12.36 -0.77
CA GLY A 114 -2.16 -12.58 -1.46
C GLY A 114 -1.84 -11.55 -2.55
N TYR A 115 -2.56 -10.42 -2.58
CA TYR A 115 -2.34 -9.33 -3.53
C TYR A 115 -2.20 -8.00 -2.80
N VAL A 116 -1.35 -7.13 -3.32
CA VAL A 116 -1.25 -5.74 -2.90
C VAL A 116 -2.07 -4.88 -3.85
N ASP A 117 -3.04 -4.14 -3.29
CA ASP A 117 -3.94 -3.27 -4.04
C ASP A 117 -3.29 -1.95 -4.48
N GLU A 118 -3.78 -1.36 -5.58
CA GLU A 118 -3.23 -0.11 -6.09
C GLU A 118 -3.35 1.05 -5.11
N VAL A 119 -4.39 1.12 -4.29
CA VAL A 119 -4.56 2.21 -3.32
C VAL A 119 -3.45 2.23 -2.27
N VAL A 120 -2.83 1.08 -1.98
CA VAL A 120 -1.73 0.96 -1.02
C VAL A 120 -0.48 1.67 -1.56
N SER A 121 -0.31 1.70 -2.88
CA SER A 121 0.83 2.37 -3.51
C SER A 121 0.79 3.88 -3.37
N ASP A 122 -0.36 4.46 -3.02
CA ASP A 122 -0.52 5.91 -2.79
C ASP A 122 0.29 6.38 -1.57
N LEU A 123 0.68 5.46 -0.69
CA LEU A 123 1.51 5.72 0.49
C LEU A 123 3.02 5.89 0.17
N PHE A 124 3.45 5.63 -1.06
CA PHE A 124 4.85 5.61 -1.50
C PHE A 124 5.10 6.62 -2.65
#